data_AF-A0A7V5UJP8-F1
#
_entry.id   AF-A0A7V5UJP8-F1
#
_cell.length_a   1.000
_cell.length_b   1.000
_cell.length_c   1.000
_cell.angle_alpha   90.00
_cell.angle_beta   90.00
_cell.angle_gamma   90.00
#
_symmetry.space_group_name_H-M   'P 1'
#
loop_
_entity.id
_entity.type
_entity.pdbx_description
1 polymer ?
#
loop_
_entity_poly.entity_id
_entity_poly.type
_entity_poly.pdbx_seq_one_letter_code
_entity_poly.pdbx_strand_id
1 'polypeptide(L)'
;MIWTRQTTTYDVGDKPRVTCTFTDVDTSSKVDPGKVYCEVTKPDGTKSTYEYGVGTEIVRDSTGVYHIDIYLDQAGRWNVRWYSTQSAEAAAVHHLIAMQ
;
A
#
# COMPACT_ATOMS: atom_id res chain seq x y z
N MET A 1 -17.34 -13.57 18.28
CA MET A 1 -16.02 -13.47 17.62
C MET A 1 -16.01 -12.14 16.89
N ILE A 2 -15.43 -11.10 17.50
CA ILE A 2 -15.44 -9.73 16.96
C ILE A 2 -14.19 -9.59 16.11
N TRP A 3 -14.36 -9.38 14.80
CA TRP A 3 -13.25 -9.08 13.90
C TRP A 3 -12.85 -7.62 14.13
N THR A 4 -11.76 -7.39 14.86
CA THR A 4 -11.16 -6.07 15.02
C THR A 4 -10.53 -5.67 13.69
N ARG A 5 -11.20 -4.80 12.94
CA ARG A 5 -10.61 -4.09 11.80
C ARG A 5 -9.47 -3.24 12.38
N GLN A 6 -8.21 -3.65 12.17
CA GLN A 6 -7.05 -2.86 12.59
C GLN A 6 -7.08 -1.53 11.85
N THR A 7 -7.50 -0.49 12.55
CA THR A 7 -7.42 0.88 12.11
C THR A 7 -6.22 1.47 12.82
N THR A 8 -5.10 1.60 12.10
CA THR A 8 -3.95 2.34 12.63
C THR A 8 -4.25 3.83 12.50
N THR A 9 -4.30 4.51 13.63
CA THR A 9 -4.47 5.97 13.72
C THR A 9 -3.11 6.64 13.61
N TYR A 10 -2.98 7.63 12.75
CA TYR A 10 -1.76 8.44 12.57
C TYR A 10 -2.10 9.92 12.65
N ASP A 11 -1.12 10.77 12.97
CA ASP A 11 -1.33 12.22 13.02
C ASP A 11 -1.01 12.86 11.65
N VAL A 12 -1.59 14.03 11.38
CA VAL A 12 -1.24 14.80 10.17
C VAL A 12 0.22 15.24 10.25
N GLY A 13 1.00 14.94 9.22
CA GLY A 13 2.45 15.14 9.17
C GLY A 13 3.25 13.84 9.37
N ASP A 14 2.61 12.75 9.79
CA ASP A 14 3.27 11.44 9.83
C ASP A 14 3.55 10.89 8.43
N LYS A 15 4.55 10.00 8.38
CA LYS A 15 4.90 9.20 7.21
C LYS A 15 4.75 7.71 7.51
N PRO A 16 3.51 7.18 7.64
CA PRO A 16 3.33 5.74 7.78
C PRO A 16 3.92 4.98 6.61
N ARG A 17 4.67 3.94 6.94
CA ARG A 17 5.13 2.94 5.98
C ARG A 17 4.03 1.94 5.71
N VAL A 18 3.58 1.85 4.46
CA VAL A 18 2.67 0.80 4.00
C VAL A 18 3.46 -0.24 3.28
N THR A 19 3.41 -1.48 3.76
CA THR A 19 4.11 -2.62 3.16
C THR A 19 3.11 -3.53 2.44
N CYS A 20 3.48 -4.01 1.26
CA CYS A 20 2.75 -5.02 0.51
C CYS A 20 3.68 -6.21 0.26
N THR A 21 3.14 -7.42 0.42
CA THR A 21 3.84 -8.66 0.06
C THR A 21 3.07 -9.35 -1.06
N PHE A 22 3.78 -9.67 -2.14
CA PHE A 22 3.29 -10.46 -3.26
C PHE A 22 3.80 -11.90 -3.13
N THR A 23 2.86 -12.83 -3.21
CA THR A 23 3.12 -14.26 -3.18
C THR A 23 2.50 -14.91 -4.40
N ASP A 24 3.17 -15.93 -4.91
CA ASP A 24 2.65 -16.82 -5.93
C ASP A 24 1.47 -17.63 -5.37
N VAL A 25 0.38 -17.71 -6.12
CA VAL A 25 -0.87 -18.31 -5.64
C VAL A 25 -0.75 -19.83 -5.44
N ASP A 26 0.04 -20.50 -6.29
CA ASP A 26 0.16 -21.96 -6.29
C ASP A 26 1.19 -22.44 -5.28
N THR A 27 2.31 -21.72 -5.15
CA THR A 27 3.44 -22.12 -4.32
C THR A 27 3.53 -21.37 -2.99
N SER A 28 2.71 -20.32 -2.80
CA SER A 28 2.78 -19.40 -1.65
C SER A 28 4.17 -18.77 -1.44
N SER A 29 5.04 -18.84 -2.46
CA SER A 29 6.40 -18.31 -2.39
C SER A 29 6.39 -16.83 -2.72
N LYS A 30 7.26 -16.05 -2.06
CA LYS A 30 7.40 -14.63 -2.37
C LYS A 30 7.96 -14.48 -3.79
N VAL A 31 7.27 -13.69 -4.61
CA VAL A 31 7.65 -13.47 -6.01
C VAL A 31 7.55 -11.98 -6.32
N ASP A 32 8.47 -11.47 -7.12
CA ASP A 32 8.40 -10.10 -7.64
C ASP A 32 7.45 -10.08 -8.84
N PRO A 33 6.25 -9.48 -8.72
CA PRO A 33 5.45 -9.24 -9.91
C PRO A 33 6.15 -8.16 -10.73
N GLY A 34 6.37 -8.42 -12.01
CA GLY A 34 7.21 -7.55 -12.84
C GLY A 34 6.77 -6.07 -12.88
N LYS A 35 5.49 -5.79 -12.62
CA LYS A 35 5.00 -4.42 -12.38
C LYS A 35 4.17 -4.36 -11.10
N VAL A 36 4.55 -3.45 -10.20
CA VAL A 36 3.87 -3.14 -8.95
C VAL A 36 3.35 -1.72 -9.01
N TYR A 37 2.11 -1.55 -8.58
CA TYR A 37 1.45 -0.27 -8.49
C TYR A 37 0.87 -0.06 -7.09
N CYS A 38 0.88 1.20 -6.64
CA CYS A 38 0.21 1.63 -5.42
C CYS A 38 -0.67 2.84 -5.73
N GLU A 39 -1.99 2.69 -5.55
CA GLU A 39 -2.95 3.79 -5.60
C GLU A 39 -3.21 4.29 -4.17
N VAL A 40 -2.95 5.57 -3.94
CA VAL A 40 -3.27 6.27 -2.69
C VAL A 40 -4.41 7.24 -2.97
N THR A 41 -5.54 7.05 -2.30
CA THR A 41 -6.68 7.97 -2.33
C THR A 41 -6.72 8.77 -1.04
N LYS A 42 -6.60 10.09 -1.18
CA LYS A 42 -6.70 11.09 -0.11
C LYS A 42 -8.14 11.24 0.41
N PRO A 43 -8.34 11.87 1.58
CA PRO A 43 -9.67 12.17 2.12
C PRO A 43 -10.52 13.06 1.20
N ASP A 44 -9.89 13.97 0.45
CA ASP A 44 -10.55 14.86 -0.52
C ASP A 44 -10.93 14.16 -1.84
N GLY A 45 -10.60 12.87 -1.99
CA GLY A 45 -10.84 12.09 -3.21
C GLY A 45 -9.74 12.17 -4.26
N THR A 46 -8.68 12.96 -4.03
CA THR A 46 -7.49 13.00 -4.88
C THR A 46 -6.84 11.63 -4.90
N LYS A 47 -6.52 11.15 -6.10
CA LYS A 47 -5.85 9.88 -6.32
C LYS A 47 -4.44 10.11 -6.84
N SER A 48 -3.48 9.41 -6.25
CA SER A 48 -2.10 9.34 -6.72
C SER A 48 -1.75 7.88 -6.98
N THR A 49 -1.27 7.60 -8.19
CA THR A 49 -0.83 6.25 -8.58
C THR A 49 0.68 6.25 -8.72
N TYR A 50 1.33 5.35 -8.00
CA TYR A 50 2.77 5.15 -8.02
C TYR A 50 3.08 3.82 -8.72
N GLU A 51 4.13 3.79 -9.55
CA GLU A 51 4.61 2.59 -10.24
C GLU A 51 6.06 2.31 -9.83
N TYR A 52 6.32 1.06 -9.43
CA TYR A 52 7.66 0.61 -9.09
C TYR A 52 8.56 0.63 -10.33
N GLY A 53 9.74 1.25 -10.18
CA GLY A 53 10.71 1.40 -11.28
C GLY A 53 10.50 2.62 -12.17
N VAL A 54 9.43 3.40 -11.94
CA VAL A 54 9.21 4.69 -12.61
C VAL A 54 9.44 5.85 -11.64
N GLY A 55 8.92 5.76 -10.41
CA GLY A 55 9.12 6.75 -9.34
C GLY A 55 10.06 6.28 -8.24
N THR A 56 10.44 7.17 -7.33
CA THR A 56 11.26 6.86 -6.15
C THR A 56 10.42 6.51 -4.92
N GLU A 57 9.10 6.57 -5.02
CA GLU A 57 8.20 6.39 -3.88
C GLU A 57 8.02 4.93 -3.45
N ILE A 58 8.02 3.98 -4.39
CA ILE A 58 7.93 2.55 -4.07
C ILE A 58 9.33 1.94 -3.97
N VAL A 59 9.64 1.39 -2.80
CA VAL A 59 10.91 0.72 -2.52
C VAL A 59 10.68 -0.78 -2.38
N ARG A 60 11.58 -1.59 -2.95
CA ARG A 60 11.60 -3.04 -2.77
C ARG A 60 12.57 -3.39 -1.63
N ASP A 61 12.06 -3.93 -0.53
CA ASP A 61 12.92 -4.40 0.57
C ASP A 61 13.52 -5.79 0.29
N SER A 62 12.74 -6.66 -0.35
CA SER A 62 13.15 -8.03 -0.67
C SER A 62 12.29 -8.59 -1.79
N THR A 63 12.57 -9.82 -2.24
CA THR A 63 11.73 -10.52 -3.22
C THR A 63 10.28 -10.57 -2.75
N GLY A 64 9.38 -10.03 -3.57
CA GLY A 64 7.96 -9.94 -3.30
C GLY A 64 7.57 -9.03 -2.15
N VAL A 65 8.46 -8.21 -1.58
CA VAL A 65 8.12 -7.27 -0.49
C VAL A 65 8.47 -5.85 -0.90
N TYR A 66 7.46 -4.99 -0.87
CA TYR A 66 7.54 -3.60 -1.29
C TYR A 66 6.93 -2.70 -0.22
N HIS A 67 7.45 -1.49 -0.08
CA HIS A 67 6.85 -0.46 0.75
C HIS A 67 6.77 0.90 0.05
N ILE A 68 5.86 1.73 0.55
CA ILE A 68 5.78 3.15 0.27
C ILE A 68 5.58 3.90 1.59
N ASP A 69 6.30 5.01 1.75
CA ASP A 69 6.11 5.92 2.87
C ASP A 69 5.17 7.05 2.42
N ILE A 70 3.95 7.08 2.97
CA ILE A 70 2.91 8.03 2.55
C ILE A 70 2.93 9.23 3.49
N TYR A 71 3.17 10.42 2.97
CA TYR A 71 3.04 11.64 3.76
C TYR A 71 1.56 12.01 3.93
N LEU A 72 1.06 11.92 5.16
CA LEU A 72 -0.32 12.28 5.50
C LEU A 72 -0.43 13.79 5.65
N ASP A 73 -0.77 14.49 4.57
CA ASP A 73 -0.89 15.95 4.55
C ASP A 73 -2.30 16.46 4.91
N GLN A 74 -3.26 15.56 5.08
CA GLN A 74 -4.65 15.87 5.37
C GLN A 74 -5.22 14.92 6.42
N ALA A 75 -5.97 15.48 7.37
CA ALA A 75 -6.75 14.68 8.32
C ALA A 75 -7.89 13.97 7.58
N GLY A 76 -8.15 12.72 7.95
CA GLY A 76 -9.27 11.96 7.43
C GLY A 76 -8.89 10.56 6.97
N ARG A 77 -9.74 10.00 6.12
CA ARG A 77 -9.70 8.60 5.72
C ARG A 77 -8.86 8.43 4.45
N TRP A 78 -7.74 7.71 4.57
CA TRP A 78 -6.85 7.41 3.46
C TRP A 78 -7.02 5.95 3.03
N ASN A 79 -7.17 5.72 1.72
CA ASN A 79 -7.25 4.37 1.17
C ASN A 79 -5.99 4.08 0.35
N VAL A 80 -5.32 2.98 0.66
CA VAL A 80 -4.12 2.55 -0.05
C VAL A 80 -4.37 1.19 -0.65
N ARG A 81 -4.21 1.11 -1.96
CA ARG A 81 -4.45 -0.10 -2.73
C ARG A 81 -3.19 -0.48 -3.49
N TRP A 82 -2.69 -1.67 -3.22
CA TRP A 82 -1.61 -2.26 -4.00
C TRP A 82 -2.17 -3.20 -5.06
N TYR A 83 -1.58 -3.19 -6.25
CA TYR A 83 -1.92 -4.11 -7.33
C TYR A 83 -0.73 -4.35 -8.26
N SER A 84 -0.76 -5.48 -8.97
CA SER A 84 0.21 -5.91 -9.97
C SER A 84 -0.50 -6.26 -11.28
N THR A 85 0.18 -6.14 -12.42
CA THR A 85 -0.40 -6.47 -13.75
C THR A 85 0.01 -7.84 -14.28
N GLN A 86 0.93 -8.54 -13.61
CA GLN A 86 1.32 -9.91 -13.96
C GLN A 86 0.81 -10.87 -12.88
N SER A 87 0.59 -12.13 -13.28
CA SER A 87 -0.17 -13.25 -12.68
C SER A 87 -0.01 -13.60 -11.19
N ALA A 88 0.61 -12.75 -10.38
CA ALA A 88 0.54 -12.80 -8.93
C ALA A 88 -0.57 -11.84 -8.46
N GLU A 89 -1.82 -12.29 -8.46
CA GLU A 89 -2.98 -11.54 -7.94
C GLU A 89 -2.91 -11.45 -6.41
N ALA A 90 -2.17 -10.46 -5.88
CA ALA A 90 -2.32 -10.03 -4.50
C ALA A 90 -2.92 -8.63 -4.48
N ALA A 91 -4.25 -8.54 -4.40
CA ALA A 91 -4.95 -7.29 -4.13
C ALA A 91 -5.06 -7.09 -2.62
N ALA A 92 -4.04 -6.50 -2.00
CA ALA A 92 -4.09 -6.09 -0.60
C ALA A 92 -4.62 -4.65 -0.50
N VAL A 93 -5.74 -4.47 0.19
CA VAL A 93 -6.32 -3.15 0.49
C VAL A 93 -6.02 -2.81 1.94
N HIS A 94 -5.17 -1.81 2.16
CA HIS A 94 -4.89 -1.28 3.50
C HIS A 94 -5.74 -0.04 3.77
N HIS A 95 -6.34 0.00 4.96
CA HIS A 95 -7.18 1.10 5.40
C HIS A 95 -6.46 1.92 6.47
N LEU A 96 -6.06 3.16 6.14
CA LEU A 96 -5.36 4.06 7.06
C LEU A 96 -6.32 5.18 7.49
N ILE A 97 -6.33 5.54 8.77
CA ILE A 97 -7.13 6.67 9.26
C ILE A 97 -6.17 7.65 9.92
N ALA A 98 -6.08 8.86 9.38
CA ALA A 98 -5.33 9.96 9.97
C ALA A 98 -6.29 10.78 10.86
N MET A 99 -5.94 11.00 12.12
CA MET A 99 -6.67 11.86 13.06
C MET A 99 -5.83 13.12 13.38
N GLN A 100 -6.47 14.10 14.01
CA GLN A 100 -6.02 15.49 14.17
C GLN A 100 -4.66 15.64 14.86
#